data_AF-A0A0G4DI63-F1
#
_entry.id   AF-A0A0G4DI63-F1
#
_cell.length_a   1.000
_cell.length_b   1.000
_cell.length_c   1.000
_cell.angle_alpha   90.00
_cell.angle_beta   90.00
_cell.angle_gamma   90.00
#
_symmetry.space_group_name_H-M   'P 1'
#
loop_
_entity.id
_entity.type
_entity.pdbx_description
1 polymer ?
#
loop_
_entity_poly.entity_id
_entity_poly.type
_entity_poly.pdbx_seq_one_letter_code
_entity_poly.pdbx_strand_id
1 'polypeptide(L)'
;RNANDGISVAQTAEGAMDEITSMLQRMRTLAQQSANGSNNTDDRTALQQEYSQLMTEIDRVSKDTTFGGQNLLNGGYVGSFQVGADAGQTITFRMTTAFSISGMASATSGSAAVTTTTSGEPYTITRTAGTPVTSTSMSSITAASSAQSAMANLDYMIKVVDSKRAELGAV
;
A
#
# COMPACT_ATOMS: atom_id res chain seq x y z
N ARG A 1 -26.15 3.10 18.55
CA ARG A 1 -25.52 4.35 18.05
C ARG A 1 -24.01 4.16 17.98
N ASN A 2 -23.32 4.00 19.10
CA ASN A 2 -21.87 3.75 19.13
C ASN A 2 -21.38 2.57 18.26
N ALA A 3 -22.14 1.46 18.21
CA ALA A 3 -21.84 0.34 17.30
C ALA A 3 -21.97 0.74 15.82
N ASN A 4 -22.95 1.58 15.47
CA ASN A 4 -23.12 2.09 14.10
C ASN A 4 -21.99 3.06 13.72
N ASP A 5 -21.46 3.81 14.69
CA ASP A 5 -20.30 4.69 14.48
C ASP A 5 -19.03 3.86 14.21
N GLY A 6 -18.84 2.77 14.97
CA GLY A 6 -17.76 1.81 14.71
C GLY A 6 -17.84 1.18 13.33
N ILE A 7 -19.03 0.77 12.90
CA ILE A 7 -19.28 0.25 11.55
C ILE A 7 -18.98 1.33 10.49
N SER A 8 -19.42 2.56 10.71
CA SER A 8 -19.23 3.68 9.77
C SER A 8 -17.74 4.03 9.60
N VAL A 9 -16.97 3.97 10.68
CA VAL A 9 -15.51 4.15 10.66
C VAL A 9 -14.84 3.04 9.85
N ALA A 10 -15.18 1.79 10.14
CA ALA A 10 -14.63 0.63 9.43
C ALA A 10 -14.94 0.70 7.93
N GLN A 11 -16.18 1.03 7.54
CA GLN A 11 -16.58 1.18 6.13
C GLN A 11 -15.86 2.33 5.42
N THR A 12 -15.66 3.45 6.11
CA THR A 12 -14.90 4.60 5.54
C THR A 12 -13.44 4.22 5.30
N ALA A 13 -12.83 3.52 6.26
CA ALA A 13 -11.46 3.02 6.12
C ALA A 13 -11.35 1.96 5.00
N GLU A 14 -12.30 1.02 4.94
CA GLU A 14 -12.31 -0.05 3.93
C GLU A 14 -12.46 0.52 2.52
N GLY A 15 -13.41 1.44 2.29
CA GLY A 15 -13.58 2.07 0.98
C GLY A 15 -12.33 2.82 0.50
N ALA A 16 -11.64 3.51 1.40
CA ALA A 16 -10.38 4.16 1.06
C ALA A 16 -9.24 3.16 0.80
N MET A 17 -9.21 2.02 1.50
CA MET A 17 -8.26 0.94 1.23
C MET A 17 -8.52 0.22 -0.10
N ASP A 18 -9.78 0.12 -0.53
CA ASP A 18 -10.15 -0.40 -1.85
C ASP A 18 -9.59 0.45 -2.98
N GLU A 19 -9.68 1.78 -2.85
CA GLU A 19 -9.08 2.72 -3.80
C GLU A 19 -7.55 2.61 -3.82
N ILE A 20 -6.90 2.52 -2.64
CA ILE A 20 -5.46 2.30 -2.54
C ILE A 20 -5.05 0.99 -3.22
N THR A 21 -5.79 -0.10 -2.97
CA THR A 21 -5.51 -1.41 -3.57
C THR A 21 -5.62 -1.35 -5.09
N SER A 22 -6.66 -0.69 -5.62
CA SER A 22 -6.87 -0.51 -7.06
C SER A 22 -5.73 0.29 -7.71
N MET A 23 -5.27 1.36 -7.06
CA MET A 23 -4.11 2.14 -7.51
C MET A 23 -2.82 1.33 -7.47
N LEU A 24 -2.56 0.55 -6.42
CA LEU A 24 -1.39 -0.34 -6.33
C LEU A 24 -1.40 -1.41 -7.43
N GLN A 25 -2.56 -1.96 -7.77
CA GLN A 25 -2.72 -2.90 -8.89
C GLN A 25 -2.46 -2.21 -10.25
N ARG A 26 -2.89 -0.95 -10.42
CA ARG A 26 -2.55 -0.15 -11.60
C ARG A 26 -1.05 0.10 -11.68
N MET A 27 -0.41 0.51 -10.59
CA MET A 27 1.04 0.68 -10.49
C MET A 27 1.80 -0.60 -10.86
N ARG A 28 1.31 -1.77 -10.41
CA ARG A 28 1.87 -3.08 -10.76
C ARG A 28 1.81 -3.34 -12.26
N THR A 29 0.68 -2.98 -12.89
CA THR A 29 0.49 -3.13 -14.34
C THR A 29 1.45 -2.21 -15.12
N LEU A 30 1.65 -0.96 -14.67
CA LEU A 30 2.62 -0.04 -15.27
C LEU A 30 4.06 -0.55 -15.13
N ALA A 31 4.41 -1.09 -13.96
CA ALA A 31 5.71 -1.69 -13.73
C ALA A 31 5.93 -2.92 -14.63
N GLN A 32 4.91 -3.76 -14.82
CA GLN A 32 4.96 -4.88 -15.78
C GLN A 32 5.17 -4.41 -17.23
N GLN A 33 4.48 -3.35 -17.66
CA GLN A 33 4.65 -2.78 -18.99
C GLN A 33 6.08 -2.22 -19.18
N SER A 34 6.64 -1.57 -18.16
CA SER A 34 8.00 -1.05 -18.20
C SER A 34 9.07 -2.16 -18.20
N ALA A 35 8.80 -3.26 -17.50
CA ALA A 35 9.66 -4.44 -17.42
C ALA A 35 9.70 -5.28 -18.71
N ASN A 36 8.55 -5.47 -19.37
CA ASN A 36 8.44 -6.39 -20.51
C ASN A 36 8.90 -5.82 -21.86
N GLY A 37 8.88 -4.51 -22.04
CA GLY A 37 8.98 -3.92 -23.36
C GLY A 37 10.40 -3.46 -23.72
N SER A 38 10.74 -3.70 -24.98
CA SER A 38 11.77 -3.09 -25.84
C SER A 38 11.75 -1.54 -25.89
N ASN A 39 11.33 -0.91 -24.80
CA ASN A 39 10.77 0.43 -24.73
C ASN A 39 11.87 1.47 -24.86
N ASN A 40 11.67 2.39 -25.80
CA ASN A 40 12.38 3.66 -25.85
C ASN A 40 12.30 4.31 -24.44
N THR A 41 13.37 5.00 -24.04
CA THR A 41 13.46 5.76 -22.78
C THR A 41 12.27 6.70 -22.58
N ASP A 42 11.72 7.24 -23.67
CA ASP A 42 10.56 8.14 -23.64
C ASP A 42 9.29 7.43 -23.12
N ASP A 43 9.01 6.20 -23.58
CA ASP A 43 7.83 5.44 -23.15
C ASP A 43 7.91 5.09 -21.66
N ARG A 44 9.12 4.72 -21.19
CA ARG A 44 9.34 4.46 -19.75
C ARG A 44 9.21 5.72 -18.91
N THR A 45 9.55 6.87 -19.46
CA THR A 45 9.38 8.15 -18.79
C THR A 45 7.89 8.49 -18.66
N ALA A 46 7.08 8.25 -19.68
CA ALA A 46 5.63 8.43 -19.62
C ALA A 46 4.98 7.49 -18.59
N LEU A 47 5.35 6.20 -18.58
CA LEU A 47 4.87 5.23 -17.59
C LEU A 47 5.27 5.65 -16.15
N GLN A 48 6.50 6.15 -15.98
CA GLN A 48 6.97 6.64 -14.69
C GLN A 48 6.16 7.86 -14.21
N GLN A 49 5.74 8.76 -15.11
CA GLN A 49 4.92 9.91 -14.75
C GLN A 49 3.57 9.46 -14.19
N GLU A 50 2.88 8.53 -14.87
CA GLU A 50 1.61 7.96 -14.38
C GLU A 50 1.83 7.24 -13.04
N TYR A 51 2.91 6.47 -12.92
CA TYR A 51 3.26 5.77 -11.69
C TYR A 51 3.49 6.74 -10.50
N SER A 52 4.22 7.85 -10.72
CA SER A 52 4.45 8.88 -9.71
C SER A 52 3.16 9.63 -9.33
N GLN A 53 2.24 9.85 -10.27
CA GLN A 53 0.93 10.42 -9.98
C GLN A 53 0.12 9.50 -9.08
N LEU A 54 0.12 8.19 -9.35
CA LEU A 54 -0.56 7.20 -8.50
C LEU A 54 0.04 7.15 -7.09
N MET A 55 1.38 7.23 -6.96
CA MET A 55 2.02 7.33 -5.63
C MET A 55 1.53 8.55 -4.84
N THR A 56 1.47 9.70 -5.52
CA THR A 56 1.00 10.96 -4.92
C THR A 56 -0.46 10.86 -4.51
N GLU A 57 -1.29 10.24 -5.35
CA GLU A 57 -2.71 10.06 -5.07
C GLU A 57 -2.96 9.08 -3.92
N ILE A 58 -2.19 7.99 -3.81
CA ILE A 58 -2.23 7.10 -2.64
C ILE A 58 -1.89 7.86 -1.35
N ASP A 59 -0.83 8.67 -1.37
CA ASP A 59 -0.46 9.49 -0.21
C ASP A 59 -1.55 10.52 0.14
N ARG A 60 -2.21 11.10 -0.88
CA ARG A 60 -3.35 12.01 -0.71
C ARG A 60 -4.55 11.30 -0.09
N VAL A 61 -4.95 10.13 -0.60
CA VAL A 61 -6.05 9.33 -0.03
C VAL A 61 -5.76 8.96 1.41
N SER A 62 -4.52 8.53 1.72
CA SER A 62 -4.10 8.24 3.10
C SER A 62 -4.23 9.48 4.01
N LYS A 63 -3.89 10.67 3.52
CA LYS A 63 -3.95 11.92 4.29
C LYS A 63 -5.36 12.49 4.44
N ASP A 64 -6.20 12.36 3.42
CA ASP A 64 -7.51 13.02 3.38
C ASP A 64 -8.65 12.14 3.92
N THR A 65 -8.42 10.83 4.10
CA THR A 65 -9.43 9.92 4.66
C THR A 65 -9.61 10.18 6.15
N THR A 66 -10.74 10.79 6.51
CA THR A 66 -11.07 11.16 7.89
C THR A 66 -12.48 10.71 8.28
N PHE A 67 -12.68 10.46 9.57
CA PHE A 67 -13.99 10.27 10.19
C PHE A 67 -14.08 11.11 11.46
N GLY A 68 -15.14 11.90 11.60
CA GLY A 68 -15.30 12.79 12.76
C GLY A 68 -14.14 13.78 12.96
N GLY A 69 -13.45 14.15 11.88
CA GLY A 69 -12.26 15.02 11.90
C GLY A 69 -10.94 14.33 12.26
N GLN A 70 -10.95 13.02 12.51
CA GLN A 70 -9.73 12.23 12.77
C GLN A 70 -9.33 11.46 11.51
N ASN A 71 -8.05 11.50 11.16
CA ASN A 71 -7.52 10.71 10.06
C ASN A 71 -7.51 9.23 10.43
N LEU A 72 -7.96 8.37 9.51
CA LEU A 72 -8.03 6.92 9.71
C LEU A 72 -6.74 6.22 9.28
N LEU A 73 -6.10 6.68 8.20
CA LEU A 73 -5.10 5.93 7.45
C LEU A 73 -3.64 6.32 7.73
N ASN A 74 -3.36 7.23 8.67
CA ASN A 74 -2.02 7.72 8.98
C ASN A 74 -1.26 6.86 10.02
N GLY A 75 -1.87 5.78 10.52
CA GLY A 75 -1.26 4.91 11.52
C GLY A 75 -1.43 5.36 12.98
N GLY A 76 -2.19 6.44 13.23
CA GLY A 76 -2.45 6.97 14.57
C GLY A 76 -3.87 6.74 15.10
N TYR A 77 -4.79 6.23 14.29
CA TYR A 77 -6.20 6.17 14.67
C TYR A 77 -6.48 5.08 15.70
N VAL A 78 -7.12 5.47 16.80
CA VAL A 78 -7.62 4.56 17.84
C VAL A 78 -9.04 4.98 18.21
N GLY A 79 -10.02 4.16 17.83
CA GLY A 79 -11.42 4.31 18.20
C GLY A 79 -11.80 3.29 19.27
N SER A 80 -12.59 3.68 20.26
CA SER A 80 -13.19 2.75 21.24
C SER A 80 -14.67 3.02 21.32
N PHE A 81 -15.47 2.01 20.95
CA PHE A 81 -16.92 2.11 20.83
C PHE A 81 -17.58 1.27 21.91
N GLN A 82 -18.24 1.91 22.86
CA GLN A 82 -19.06 1.23 23.87
C GLN A 82 -20.32 0.67 23.21
N VAL A 83 -20.36 -0.64 22.99
CA VAL A 83 -21.46 -1.32 22.28
C VAL A 83 -22.47 -1.98 23.20
N GLY A 84 -22.10 -2.24 24.45
CA GLY A 84 -22.97 -2.87 25.44
C GLY A 84 -23.51 -1.90 26.51
N ALA A 85 -24.44 -2.40 27.33
CA ALA A 85 -25.13 -1.63 28.35
C ALA A 85 -24.26 -1.37 29.59
N ASP A 86 -23.31 -2.26 29.89
CA ASP A 86 -22.45 -2.18 31.07
C ASP A 86 -21.10 -1.54 30.74
N ALA A 87 -20.55 -0.77 31.67
CA ALA A 87 -19.23 -0.17 31.51
C ALA A 87 -18.15 -1.21 31.17
N GLY A 88 -17.37 -0.95 30.11
CA GLY A 88 -16.28 -1.83 29.67
C GLY A 88 -16.65 -2.79 28.53
N GLN A 89 -17.92 -2.84 28.11
CA GLN A 89 -18.34 -3.55 26.90
C GLN A 89 -18.03 -2.71 25.65
N THR A 90 -16.73 -2.58 25.32
CA THR A 90 -16.23 -1.80 24.18
C THR A 90 -15.64 -2.66 23.06
N ILE A 91 -15.79 -2.21 21.82
CA ILE A 91 -15.03 -2.67 20.67
C ILE A 91 -13.94 -1.64 20.39
N THR A 92 -12.67 -2.06 20.38
CA THR A 92 -11.55 -1.18 20.08
C THR A 92 -11.09 -1.40 18.64
N PHE A 93 -11.00 -0.30 17.91
CA PHE A 93 -10.51 -0.24 16.55
C PHE A 93 -9.16 0.47 16.51
N ARG A 94 -8.15 -0.14 15.89
CA ARG A 94 -6.81 0.45 15.79
C ARG A 94 -6.31 0.39 14.36
N MET A 95 -5.87 1.54 13.86
CA MET A 95 -5.06 1.63 12.65
C MET A 95 -3.67 2.09 13.03
N THR A 96 -2.78 1.13 13.21
CA THR A 96 -1.37 1.35 13.59
C THR A 96 -0.45 1.46 12.39
N THR A 97 -0.92 1.08 11.20
CA THR A 97 -0.18 1.16 9.95
C THR A 97 -0.55 2.44 9.22
N ALA A 98 0.46 3.20 8.79
CA ALA A 98 0.26 4.30 7.85
C ALA A 98 0.14 3.74 6.44
N PHE A 99 -0.92 4.13 5.72
CA PHE A 99 -1.20 3.69 4.35
C PHE A 99 -0.68 4.64 3.28
N SER A 100 0.25 5.53 3.63
CA SER A 100 1.10 6.21 2.65
C SER A 100 2.04 5.19 1.99
N ILE A 101 2.62 5.52 0.83
CA ILE A 101 3.59 4.65 0.16
C ILE A 101 4.73 4.24 1.11
N SER A 102 5.29 5.22 1.83
CA SER A 102 6.38 4.98 2.79
C SER A 102 5.91 4.17 4.01
N GLY A 103 4.71 4.45 4.51
CA GLY A 103 4.12 3.73 5.64
C GLY A 103 3.86 2.26 5.32
N MET A 104 3.25 1.98 4.17
CA MET A 104 3.01 0.63 3.68
C MET A 104 4.32 -0.11 3.42
N ALA A 105 5.29 0.54 2.78
CA ALA A 105 6.61 -0.05 2.53
C ALA A 105 7.28 -0.50 3.83
N SER A 106 7.23 0.34 4.87
CA SER A 106 7.78 0.04 6.20
C SER A 106 7.03 -1.07 6.95
N ALA A 107 5.74 -1.26 6.67
CA ALA A 107 4.90 -2.28 7.28
C ALA A 107 4.98 -3.66 6.59
N THR A 108 5.66 -3.75 5.45
CA THR A 108 5.85 -5.03 4.75
C THR A 108 6.71 -6.00 5.55
N SER A 109 6.34 -7.29 5.52
CA SER A 109 7.12 -8.38 6.15
C SER A 109 8.12 -9.03 5.20
N GLY A 110 8.49 -8.34 4.12
CA GLY A 110 9.45 -8.82 3.13
C GLY A 110 9.68 -7.81 2.03
N SER A 111 10.81 -7.94 1.36
CA SER A 111 11.23 -7.07 0.27
C SER A 111 11.82 -7.88 -0.88
N ALA A 112 11.86 -7.26 -2.04
CA ALA A 112 12.44 -7.81 -3.25
C ALA A 112 13.50 -6.85 -3.78
N ALA A 113 14.67 -7.40 -4.10
CA ALA A 113 15.78 -6.66 -4.68
C ALA A 113 16.37 -7.43 -5.88
N VAL A 114 16.95 -6.70 -6.81
CA VAL A 114 17.67 -7.28 -7.94
C VAL A 114 19.05 -7.73 -7.44
N THR A 115 19.41 -8.99 -7.68
CA THR A 115 20.67 -9.57 -7.14
C THR A 115 21.77 -9.68 -8.19
N THR A 116 21.44 -9.71 -9.47
CA THR A 116 22.42 -9.79 -10.57
C THR A 116 22.36 -8.52 -11.42
N THR A 117 23.46 -7.76 -11.41
CA THR A 117 23.65 -6.51 -12.19
C THR A 117 24.27 -6.73 -13.56
N THR A 118 24.59 -7.97 -13.95
CA THR A 118 24.96 -8.27 -15.34
C THR A 118 23.80 -7.84 -16.22
N SER A 119 24.05 -6.89 -17.11
CA SER A 119 23.07 -6.22 -17.99
C SER A 119 22.39 -7.16 -19.02
N GLY A 120 22.36 -8.47 -18.77
CA GLY A 120 21.71 -9.48 -19.60
C GLY A 120 20.49 -10.03 -18.88
N GLU A 121 19.34 -9.94 -19.55
CA GLU A 121 18.12 -10.66 -19.18
C GLU A 121 18.38 -12.19 -19.12
N PRO A 122 17.73 -12.93 -18.21
CA PRO A 122 16.71 -12.47 -17.24
C PRO A 122 17.33 -11.99 -15.92
N TYR A 123 16.77 -10.94 -15.32
CA TYR A 123 17.17 -10.52 -13.96
C TYR A 123 16.70 -11.52 -12.89
N THR A 124 17.56 -11.77 -11.91
CA THR A 124 17.18 -12.56 -10.73
C THR A 124 16.68 -11.64 -9.62
N ILE A 125 15.43 -11.83 -9.20
CA ILE A 125 14.83 -11.15 -8.04
C ILE A 125 14.99 -12.03 -6.80
N THR A 126 15.71 -11.55 -5.80
CA THR A 126 15.76 -12.19 -4.49
C THR A 126 14.70 -11.58 -3.60
N ARG A 127 13.88 -12.44 -3.00
CA ARG A 127 12.88 -12.06 -2.01
C ARG A 127 13.43 -12.36 -0.62
N THR A 128 13.54 -11.34 0.21
CA THR A 128 14.03 -11.45 1.58
C THR A 128 12.86 -11.33 2.54
N ALA A 129 12.63 -12.37 3.34
CA ALA A 129 11.63 -12.33 4.41
C ALA A 129 12.12 -11.48 5.59
N GLY A 130 11.20 -10.80 6.27
CA GLY A 130 11.50 -10.04 7.49
C GLY A 130 12.24 -8.71 7.29
N THR A 131 12.57 -8.34 6.05
CA THR A 131 13.13 -7.03 5.72
C THR A 131 12.07 -6.18 5.02
N PRO A 132 11.69 -5.00 5.56
CA PRO A 132 10.72 -4.14 4.89
C PRO A 132 11.20 -3.62 3.54
N VAL A 133 10.26 -3.33 2.65
CA VAL A 133 10.46 -2.59 1.41
C VAL A 133 10.98 -1.18 1.74
N THR A 134 11.89 -0.68 0.91
CA THR A 134 12.34 0.71 0.99
C THR A 134 11.61 1.57 -0.04
N SER A 135 11.39 2.86 0.28
CA SER A 135 10.80 3.82 -0.66
C SER A 135 11.60 3.97 -1.96
N THR A 136 12.91 3.74 -1.91
CA THR A 136 13.78 3.75 -3.10
C THR A 136 13.50 2.59 -4.05
N SER A 137 13.17 1.41 -3.53
CA SER A 137 12.79 0.24 -4.35
C SER A 137 11.42 0.39 -5.01
N MET A 138 10.71 1.46 -4.67
CA MET A 138 9.37 1.76 -5.14
C MET A 138 9.29 3.00 -6.03
N SER A 139 10.25 3.91 -5.97
CA SER A 139 10.13 5.23 -6.59
C SER A 139 10.38 5.24 -8.09
N SER A 140 10.92 4.16 -8.66
CA SER A 140 11.33 4.14 -10.07
C SER A 140 11.06 2.81 -10.78
N ILE A 141 10.41 2.92 -11.94
CA ILE A 141 10.18 1.85 -12.92
C ILE A 141 10.87 2.14 -14.26
N THR A 142 11.80 3.10 -14.33
CA THR A 142 12.43 3.52 -15.60
C THR A 142 13.45 2.52 -16.16
N ALA A 143 13.90 1.56 -15.36
CA ALA A 143 14.70 0.42 -15.79
C ALA A 143 13.89 -0.87 -15.67
N ALA A 144 14.12 -1.84 -16.56
CA ALA A 144 13.45 -3.15 -16.47
C ALA A 144 13.74 -3.84 -15.13
N SER A 145 14.98 -3.75 -14.63
CA SER A 145 15.38 -4.27 -13.33
C SER A 145 14.63 -3.61 -12.17
N SER A 146 14.52 -2.28 -12.16
CA SER A 146 13.81 -1.54 -11.12
C SER A 146 12.31 -1.81 -11.19
N ALA A 147 11.75 -1.89 -12.40
CA ALA A 147 10.35 -2.22 -12.64
C ALA A 147 9.98 -3.63 -12.12
N GLN A 148 10.82 -4.64 -12.37
CA GLN A 148 10.59 -6.00 -11.84
C GLN A 148 10.69 -6.05 -10.30
N SER A 149 11.64 -5.33 -9.70
CA SER A 149 11.73 -5.22 -8.24
C SER A 149 10.52 -4.48 -7.65
N ALA A 150 10.06 -3.41 -8.31
CA ALA A 150 8.90 -2.64 -7.91
C ALA A 150 7.63 -3.50 -7.96
N MET A 151 7.43 -4.33 -9.00
CA MET A 151 6.32 -5.28 -9.07
C MET A 151 6.28 -6.22 -7.86
N ALA A 152 7.43 -6.83 -7.54
CA ALA A 152 7.51 -7.77 -6.42
C ALA A 152 7.31 -7.07 -5.06
N ASN A 153 7.74 -5.82 -4.92
CA ASN A 153 7.53 -4.99 -3.73
C ASN A 153 6.07 -4.51 -3.60
N LEU A 154 5.41 -4.15 -4.71
CA LEU A 154 3.99 -3.80 -4.74
C LEU A 154 3.12 -4.98 -4.27
N ASP A 155 3.48 -6.22 -4.64
CA ASP A 155 2.79 -7.40 -4.12
C ASP A 155 2.87 -7.51 -2.59
N TYR A 156 3.99 -7.11 -1.97
CA TYR A 156 4.11 -7.08 -0.50
C TYR A 156 3.25 -5.98 0.13
N MET A 157 3.11 -4.83 -0.54
CA MET A 157 2.26 -3.76 -0.04
C MET A 157 0.77 -4.07 -0.16
N ILE A 158 0.35 -4.67 -1.28
CA ILE A 158 -1.01 -5.15 -1.46
C ILE A 158 -1.37 -6.11 -0.31
N LYS A 159 -0.45 -7.02 0.06
CA LYS A 159 -0.65 -7.89 1.24
C LYS A 159 -0.79 -7.14 2.56
N VAL A 160 -0.11 -6.00 2.75
CA VAL A 160 -0.29 -5.17 3.95
C VAL A 160 -1.70 -4.60 4.00
N VAL A 161 -2.22 -4.11 2.87
CA VAL A 161 -3.60 -3.61 2.76
C VAL A 161 -4.60 -4.74 2.98
N ASP A 162 -4.43 -5.86 2.29
CA ASP A 162 -5.31 -7.04 2.41
C ASP A 162 -5.35 -7.58 3.84
N SER A 163 -4.19 -7.68 4.51
CA SER A 163 -4.13 -8.12 5.91
C SER A 163 -4.91 -7.18 6.82
N LYS A 164 -4.79 -5.86 6.61
CA LYS A 164 -5.54 -4.91 7.43
C LYS A 164 -7.03 -5.00 7.13
N ARG A 165 -7.45 -5.10 5.87
CA ARG A 165 -8.86 -5.29 5.52
C ARG A 165 -9.46 -6.56 6.12
N ALA A 166 -8.71 -7.65 6.14
CA ALA A 166 -9.13 -8.89 6.79
C ALA A 166 -9.34 -8.70 8.30
N GLU A 167 -8.48 -7.94 8.98
CA GLU A 167 -8.69 -7.57 10.38
C GLU A 167 -9.94 -6.69 10.57
N LEU A 168 -10.19 -5.74 9.66
CA LEU A 168 -11.34 -4.83 9.73
C LEU A 168 -12.67 -5.56 9.56
N GLY A 169 -12.74 -6.54 8.66
CA GLY A 169 -13.94 -7.33 8.43
C GLY A 169 -14.23 -8.39 9.52
N ALA A 170 -13.28 -8.65 10.42
CA ALA A 170 -13.44 -9.61 11.52
C ALA A 170 -13.98 -8.99 12.82
N VAL A 171 -14.04 -7.66 12.91
CA VAL A 171 -14.50 -6.89 14.08
C VAL A 171 -15.99 -6.58 13.99
#